data_AF-A0A1F6ZA98-F1
#
_entry.id   AF-A0A1F6ZA98-F1
#
_cell.length_a   1.000
_cell.length_b   1.000
_cell.length_c   1.000
_cell.angle_alpha   90.00
_cell.angle_beta   90.00
_cell.angle_gamma   90.00
#
_symmetry.space_group_name_H-M   'P 1'
#
loop_
_entity.id
_entity.type
_entity.pdbx_description
1 polymer ?
#
loop_
_entity_poly.entity_id
_entity_poly.type
_entity_poly.pdbx_seq_one_letter_code
_entity_poly.pdbx_strand_id
1 'polypeptide(L)'
;MSKVSIFGPRDKMPPEEGIDILASYLSSERDITELATGGVVGFPTELVERIRRINQDIPTCAYTPCSSESEWDTFYQKGIVPRRDLFDKVVWATGDEDIKFRALKRILLLVNNSNLNIAYLGQGNTHLEVLSSLSMGIPTLYLVDDGELGKWQNVYKCLLRKNEYLPEMCTFSYWNLDNSIKRRIL
;
A
#
# COMPACT_ATOMS: atom_id res chain seq x y z
N MET A 1 -1.13 -3.37 18.03
CA MET A 1 -1.33 -2.04 17.41
C MET A 1 -0.46 -1.97 16.16
N SER A 2 -1.11 -1.89 15.01
CA SER A 2 -0.48 -2.08 13.71
C SER A 2 -0.86 -0.95 12.76
N LYS A 3 0.15 -0.32 12.16
CA LYS A 3 -0.01 0.60 11.03
C LYS A 3 0.15 -0.18 9.74
N VAL A 4 -0.86 -0.13 8.87
CA VAL A 4 -0.87 -0.86 7.61
C VAL A 4 -0.72 0.10 6.45
N SER A 5 0.35 -0.06 5.67
CA SER A 5 0.54 0.70 4.43
C SER A 5 0.07 -0.09 3.22
N ILE A 6 -0.61 0.57 2.29
CA ILE A 6 -1.15 -0.04 1.08
C ILE A 6 -0.41 0.51 -0.14
N PHE A 7 0.09 -0.41 -0.96
CA PHE A 7 0.83 -0.15 -2.19
C PHE A 7 0.09 -0.72 -3.39
N GLY A 8 0.18 -0.02 -4.50
CA GLY A 8 -0.34 -0.54 -5.76
C GLY A 8 -0.31 0.48 -6.88
N PRO A 9 -0.61 0.02 -8.10
CA PRO A 9 -0.61 0.85 -9.29
C PRO A 9 -1.82 1.78 -9.31
N ARG A 10 -1.70 2.84 -10.12
CA ARG A 10 -2.79 3.80 -10.38
C ARG A 10 -3.76 3.29 -11.44
N ASP A 11 -3.22 2.59 -12.43
CA ASP A 11 -3.85 2.25 -13.71
C ASP A 11 -4.33 0.80 -13.79
N LYS A 12 -4.05 0.00 -12.77
CA LYS A 12 -4.51 -1.38 -12.69
C LYS A 12 -5.25 -1.64 -11.37
N MET A 13 -6.47 -2.15 -11.49
CA MET A 13 -7.32 -2.46 -10.36
C MET A 13 -7.52 -3.98 -10.26
N PRO A 14 -7.58 -4.54 -9.04
CA PRO A 14 -8.03 -5.90 -8.86
C PRO A 14 -9.53 -6.04 -9.14
N PRO A 15 -10.03 -7.28 -9.25
CA PRO A 15 -11.47 -7.53 -9.32
C PRO A 15 -12.20 -6.88 -8.15
N GLU A 16 -13.34 -6.23 -8.40
CA GLU A 16 -14.08 -5.48 -7.38
C GLU A 16 -14.43 -6.31 -6.15
N GLU A 17 -14.87 -7.55 -6.36
CA GLU A 17 -15.18 -8.51 -5.28
C GLU A 17 -13.97 -8.74 -4.36
N GLY A 18 -12.76 -8.82 -4.93
CA GLY A 18 -11.53 -8.98 -4.15
C GLY A 18 -11.27 -7.76 -3.26
N ILE A 19 -11.48 -6.55 -3.78
CA ILE A 19 -11.32 -5.31 -3.00
C ILE A 19 -12.36 -5.28 -1.87
N ASP A 20 -13.60 -5.66 -2.13
CA ASP A 20 -14.67 -5.68 -1.11
C ASP A 20 -14.37 -6.66 0.03
N ILE A 21 -13.89 -7.87 -0.30
CA ILE A 21 -13.50 -8.86 0.70
C ILE A 21 -12.33 -8.33 1.55
N LEU A 22 -11.31 -7.77 0.90
CA LEU A 22 -10.15 -7.21 1.61
C LEU A 22 -10.54 -6.02 2.49
N ALA A 23 -11.41 -5.13 2.00
CA ALA A 23 -11.93 -4.00 2.75
C ALA A 23 -12.72 -4.48 3.98
N SER A 24 -13.63 -5.44 3.80
CA SER A 24 -14.40 -6.03 4.89
C SER A 24 -13.51 -6.67 5.95
N TYR A 25 -12.49 -7.42 5.52
CA TYR A 25 -11.52 -8.03 6.42
C TYR A 25 -10.77 -6.98 7.25
N LEU A 26 -10.09 -6.02 6.58
CA LEU A 26 -9.31 -4.99 7.26
C LEU A 26 -10.16 -4.10 8.18
N SER A 27 -11.41 -3.84 7.80
CA SER A 27 -12.36 -3.06 8.63
C SER A 27 -12.73 -3.76 9.93
N SER A 28 -12.61 -5.09 9.99
CA SER A 28 -12.94 -5.91 11.16
C SER A 28 -11.75 -6.14 12.12
N GLU A 29 -10.53 -5.86 11.66
CA GLU A 29 -9.30 -6.10 12.41
C GLU A 29 -9.07 -5.00 13.46
N ARG A 30 -9.23 -5.35 14.74
CA ARG A 30 -9.16 -4.39 15.86
C ARG A 30 -7.75 -3.88 16.17
N ASP A 31 -6.74 -4.59 15.70
CA ASP A 31 -5.34 -4.21 15.93
C ASP A 31 -4.83 -3.14 14.97
N ILE A 32 -5.57 -2.86 13.89
CA ILE A 32 -5.20 -1.82 12.92
C ILE A 32 -5.53 -0.45 13.51
N THR A 33 -4.50 0.37 13.70
CA THR A 33 -4.63 1.71 14.30
C THR A 33 -4.47 2.85 13.28
N GLU A 34 -4.02 2.56 12.07
CA GLU A 34 -3.87 3.54 10.99
C GLU A 34 -3.74 2.81 9.64
N LEU A 35 -4.43 3.31 8.61
CA LEU A 35 -4.22 2.92 7.22
C LEU A 35 -3.45 4.01 6.48
N ALA A 36 -2.34 3.66 5.87
CA ALA A 36 -1.47 4.60 5.18
C ALA A 36 -1.37 4.32 3.68
N THR A 37 -1.30 5.36 2.86
CA THR A 37 -1.10 5.26 1.40
C THR A 37 -0.10 6.28 0.90
N GLY A 38 0.30 6.14 -0.37
CA GLY A 38 1.11 7.12 -1.10
C GLY A 38 0.39 8.41 -1.51
N GLY A 39 -0.89 8.59 -1.16
CA GLY A 39 -1.65 9.80 -1.46
C GLY A 39 -1.91 10.06 -2.95
N VAL A 40 -1.89 9.02 -3.78
CA VAL A 40 -2.12 9.08 -5.24
C VAL A 40 -3.31 8.20 -5.58
N VAL A 41 -4.15 8.62 -6.54
CA VAL A 41 -5.31 7.80 -6.96
C VAL A 41 -4.86 6.43 -7.48
N GLY A 42 -5.67 5.40 -7.21
CA GLY A 42 -5.41 4.03 -7.64
C GLY A 42 -5.97 3.01 -6.67
N PHE A 43 -5.46 1.79 -6.74
CA PHE A 43 -5.83 0.71 -5.83
C PHE A 43 -5.73 1.11 -4.34
N PRO A 44 -4.65 1.76 -3.86
CA PRO A 44 -4.54 2.10 -2.44
C PRO A 44 -5.67 3.00 -1.95
N THR A 45 -6.06 4.01 -2.73
CA THR A 45 -7.09 4.97 -2.32
C THR A 45 -8.49 4.37 -2.43
N GLU A 46 -8.74 3.54 -3.44
CA GLU A 46 -10.00 2.81 -3.57
C GLU A 46 -10.22 1.88 -2.36
N LEU A 47 -9.19 1.12 -1.95
CA LEU A 47 -9.30 0.24 -0.80
C LEU A 47 -9.59 1.02 0.49
N VAL A 48 -8.92 2.15 0.69
CA VAL A 48 -9.18 3.03 1.84
C VAL A 48 -10.60 3.59 1.82
N GLU A 49 -11.11 4.01 0.65
CA GLU A 49 -12.49 4.47 0.51
C GLU A 49 -13.49 3.40 0.93
N ARG A 50 -13.31 2.16 0.48
CA ARG A 50 -14.20 1.04 0.83
C ARG A 50 -14.13 0.70 2.31
N ILE A 51 -12.93 0.70 2.91
CA ILE A 51 -12.78 0.48 4.35
C ILE A 51 -13.51 1.55 5.14
N ARG A 52 -13.35 2.84 4.81
CA ARG A 52 -14.04 3.94 5.50
C ARG A 52 -15.57 3.87 5.40
N ARG A 53 -16.11 3.30 4.32
CA ARG A 53 -17.56 3.06 4.20
C ARG A 53 -18.07 2.02 5.18
N ILE A 54 -17.21 1.08 5.61
CA ILE A 54 -17.54 0.00 6.55
C ILE A 54 -17.19 0.40 7.99
N ASN A 55 -16.02 1.00 8.21
CA ASN A 55 -15.51 1.40 9.51
C ASN A 55 -14.80 2.77 9.43
N GLN A 56 -15.44 3.79 9.99
CA GLN A 56 -14.92 5.16 10.02
C GLN A 56 -13.93 5.43 11.16
N ASP A 57 -13.79 4.48 12.10
CA ASP A 57 -12.98 4.66 13.30
C ASP A 57 -11.49 4.40 13.05
N ILE A 58 -11.13 3.79 11.92
CA ILE A 58 -9.74 3.53 11.54
C ILE A 58 -9.17 4.80 10.89
N PRO A 59 -8.19 5.49 11.52
CA PRO A 59 -7.58 6.69 10.96
C PRO A 59 -6.87 6.41 9.64
N THR A 60 -6.96 7.34 8.71
CA THR A 60 -6.32 7.24 7.39
C THR A 60 -5.27 8.32 7.19
N CYS A 61 -4.12 7.94 6.64
CA CYS A 61 -2.97 8.82 6.43
C CYS A 61 -2.47 8.74 4.98
N ALA A 62 -2.21 9.88 4.35
CA ALA A 62 -1.54 9.94 3.06
C ALA A 62 -0.13 10.53 3.21
N TYR A 63 0.87 9.77 2.76
CA TYR A 63 2.23 10.25 2.57
C TYR A 63 2.37 10.70 1.12
N THR A 64 2.47 12.00 0.88
CA THR A 64 2.35 12.55 -0.47
C THR A 64 3.67 13.13 -0.98
N PRO A 65 3.96 13.05 -2.29
CA PRO A 65 5.05 13.80 -2.89
C PRO A 65 4.77 15.31 -2.98
N CYS A 66 3.53 15.75 -2.68
CA CYS A 66 3.18 17.16 -2.62
C CYS A 66 3.82 17.82 -1.39
N SER A 67 4.30 19.05 -1.58
CA SER A 67 4.94 19.90 -0.59
C SER A 67 3.96 20.81 0.16
N SER A 68 2.74 20.98 -0.37
CA SER A 68 1.71 21.84 0.21
C SER A 68 0.32 21.44 -0.25
N GLU A 69 -0.69 22.00 0.43
CA GLU A 69 -2.10 21.86 0.06
C GLU A 69 -2.42 22.48 -1.31
N SER A 70 -1.84 23.64 -1.63
CA SER A 70 -2.02 24.26 -2.95
C SER A 70 -1.50 23.37 -4.09
N GLU A 71 -0.38 22.67 -3.86
CA GLU A 71 0.14 21.69 -4.82
C GLU A 71 -0.81 20.47 -4.93
N TRP A 72 -1.35 20.00 -3.80
CA TRP A 72 -2.35 18.93 -3.78
C TRP A 72 -3.58 19.30 -4.60
N ASP A 73 -4.15 20.49 -4.40
CA ASP A 73 -5.34 20.96 -5.13
C ASP A 73 -5.09 21.01 -6.64
N THR A 74 -3.89 21.46 -7.02
CA THR A 74 -3.46 21.46 -8.43
C THR A 74 -3.42 20.04 -9.00
N PHE A 75 -2.94 19.05 -8.24
CA PHE A 75 -2.91 17.65 -8.67
C PHE A 75 -4.28 16.96 -8.59
N TYR A 76 -5.15 17.40 -7.69
CA TYR A 76 -6.53 16.91 -7.58
C TYR A 76 -7.34 17.29 -8.83
N GLN A 77 -7.21 18.54 -9.28
CA GLN A 77 -7.81 19.01 -10.55
C GLN A 77 -7.33 18.22 -11.78
N LYS A 78 -6.13 17.63 -11.70
CA LYS A 78 -5.56 16.76 -12.75
C LYS A 78 -5.92 15.27 -12.59
N GLY A 79 -6.71 14.92 -11.58
CA GLY A 79 -7.07 13.53 -11.27
C GLY A 79 -5.88 12.65 -10.87
N ILE A 80 -4.84 13.23 -10.28
CA ILE A 80 -3.61 12.53 -9.87
C ILE A 80 -3.66 12.12 -8.39
N VAL A 81 -4.18 12.98 -7.53
CA VAL A 81 -4.40 12.69 -6.11
C VAL A 81 -5.90 12.66 -5.81
N PRO A 82 -6.37 11.91 -4.81
CA PRO A 82 -7.79 11.87 -4.47
C PRO A 82 -8.22 13.15 -3.73
N ARG A 83 -9.50 13.23 -3.44
CA ARG A 83 -10.09 14.24 -2.56
C ARG A 83 -9.45 14.18 -1.16
N ARG A 84 -9.08 15.34 -0.62
CA ARG A 84 -8.25 15.45 0.60
C ARG A 84 -8.96 14.93 1.85
N ASP A 85 -10.29 15.04 1.90
CA ASP A 85 -11.16 14.60 2.99
C ASP A 85 -11.19 13.09 3.21
N LEU A 86 -10.61 12.31 2.27
CA LEU A 86 -10.39 10.89 2.43
C LEU A 86 -9.40 10.55 3.56
N PHE A 87 -8.53 11.51 3.93
CA PHE A 87 -7.47 11.30 4.90
C PHE A 87 -7.65 12.14 6.16
N ASP A 88 -7.59 11.50 7.33
CA ASP A 88 -7.55 12.21 8.61
C ASP A 88 -6.21 12.95 8.78
N LYS A 89 -5.13 12.44 8.16
CA LYS A 89 -3.78 13.03 8.18
C LYS A 89 -3.14 13.04 6.79
N VAL A 90 -2.41 14.11 6.47
CA VAL A 90 -1.49 14.15 5.32
C VAL A 90 -0.09 14.52 5.79
N VAL A 91 0.88 13.72 5.39
CA VAL A 91 2.31 13.95 5.58
C VAL A 91 2.86 14.51 4.28
N TRP A 92 3.13 15.82 4.29
CA TRP A 92 3.70 16.56 3.18
C TRP A 92 5.18 16.22 2.99
N ALA A 93 5.63 16.18 1.74
CA ALA A 93 7.04 16.08 1.45
C ALA A 93 7.73 17.42 1.74
N THR A 94 8.88 17.37 2.42
CA THR A 94 9.70 18.55 2.71
C THR A 94 10.76 18.76 1.62
N GLY A 95 10.95 20.00 1.17
CA GLY A 95 12.04 20.41 0.27
C GLY A 95 11.60 20.89 -1.12
N ASP A 96 12.45 21.70 -1.74
CA ASP A 96 12.21 22.34 -3.04
C ASP A 96 12.55 21.44 -4.24
N GLU A 97 12.79 20.15 -4.03
CA GLU A 97 13.18 19.24 -5.10
C GLU A 97 12.04 18.92 -6.08
N ASP A 98 12.38 18.38 -7.25
CA ASP A 98 11.38 17.89 -8.20
C ASP A 98 10.49 16.80 -7.58
N ILE A 99 9.23 16.76 -8.01
CA ILE A 99 8.20 15.85 -7.50
C ILE A 99 8.62 14.37 -7.60
N LYS A 100 9.45 13.99 -8.58
CA LYS A 100 9.95 12.62 -8.71
C LYS A 100 10.87 12.25 -7.54
N PHE A 101 11.75 13.15 -7.12
CA PHE A 101 12.61 12.92 -5.96
C PHE A 101 11.81 12.90 -4.66
N ARG A 102 10.80 13.78 -4.53
CA ARG A 102 9.87 13.74 -3.39
C ARG A 102 9.08 12.44 -3.34
N ALA A 103 8.68 11.90 -4.49
CA ALA A 103 8.03 10.58 -4.56
C ALA A 103 8.92 9.45 -4.05
N LEU A 104 10.23 9.48 -4.35
CA LEU A 104 11.18 8.49 -3.83
C LEU A 104 11.36 8.61 -2.31
N LYS A 105 11.55 9.83 -1.77
CA LYS A 105 11.64 10.05 -0.32
C LYS A 105 10.36 9.61 0.40
N ARG A 106 9.20 9.89 -0.21
CA ARG A 106 7.90 9.51 0.31
C ARG A 106 7.76 8.00 0.49
N ILE A 107 8.32 7.19 -0.41
CA ILE A 107 8.29 5.72 -0.28
C ILE A 107 8.96 5.27 1.01
N LEU A 108 10.15 5.79 1.30
CA LEU A 108 10.88 5.45 2.52
C LEU A 108 10.11 5.87 3.77
N LEU A 109 9.49 7.05 3.77
CA LEU A 109 8.67 7.50 4.89
C LEU A 109 7.43 6.63 5.10
N LEU A 110 6.73 6.28 4.03
CA LEU A 110 5.53 5.44 4.08
C LEU A 110 5.83 4.03 4.60
N VAL A 111 6.93 3.44 4.12
CA VAL A 111 7.37 2.10 4.53
C VAL A 111 7.90 2.14 5.97
N ASN A 112 8.80 3.05 6.32
CA ASN A 112 9.40 3.11 7.66
C ASN A 112 8.39 3.42 8.79
N ASN A 113 7.19 3.88 8.44
CA ASN A 113 6.11 4.14 9.41
C ASN A 113 5.02 3.05 9.41
N SER A 114 5.26 1.88 8.81
CA SER A 114 4.33 0.75 8.83
C SER A 114 4.85 -0.43 9.64
N ASN A 115 3.91 -1.24 10.15
CA ASN A 115 4.20 -2.54 10.76
C ASN A 115 3.88 -3.69 9.80
N LEU A 116 2.98 -3.44 8.84
CA LEU A 116 2.59 -4.37 7.80
C LEU A 116 2.37 -3.58 6.51
N ASN A 117 2.75 -4.17 5.39
CA ASN A 117 2.45 -3.64 4.07
C ASN A 117 1.54 -4.59 3.29
N ILE A 118 0.65 -4.03 2.49
CA ILE A 118 -0.18 -4.76 1.53
C ILE A 118 0.16 -4.22 0.15
N ALA A 119 0.66 -5.06 -0.74
CA ALA A 119 1.05 -4.68 -2.08
C ALA A 119 0.22 -5.43 -3.13
N TYR A 120 -0.49 -4.69 -3.97
CA TYR A 120 -1.10 -5.24 -5.19
C TYR A 120 -0.22 -4.89 -6.38
N LEU A 121 0.20 -5.90 -7.15
CA LEU A 121 0.93 -5.78 -8.43
C LEU A 121 1.97 -4.64 -8.52
N GLY A 122 3.26 -4.98 -8.46
CA GLY A 122 4.30 -4.00 -8.71
C GLY A 122 4.34 -3.50 -10.16
N GLN A 123 4.14 -2.20 -10.34
CA GLN A 123 4.67 -1.46 -11.49
C GLN A 123 5.30 -0.17 -10.99
N GLY A 124 6.35 0.30 -11.68
CA GLY A 124 7.04 1.54 -11.34
C GLY A 124 7.42 1.63 -9.87
N ASN A 125 6.89 2.65 -9.18
CA ASN A 125 7.18 2.92 -7.77
C ASN A 125 6.74 1.82 -6.81
N THR A 126 5.73 1.01 -7.16
CA THR A 126 5.29 -0.11 -6.31
C THR A 126 6.38 -1.17 -6.15
N HIS A 127 7.27 -1.34 -7.14
CA HIS A 127 8.46 -2.17 -6.96
C HIS A 127 9.39 -1.58 -5.90
N LEU A 128 9.60 -0.28 -5.90
CA LEU A 128 10.47 0.38 -4.92
C LEU A 128 9.87 0.32 -3.52
N GLU A 129 8.56 0.44 -3.37
CA GLU A 129 7.84 0.27 -2.10
C GLU A 129 8.04 -1.14 -1.53
N VAL A 130 7.86 -2.16 -2.38
CA VAL A 130 8.11 -3.56 -2.04
C VAL A 130 9.57 -3.81 -1.66
N LEU A 131 10.52 -3.36 -2.48
CA LEU A 131 11.95 -3.55 -2.23
C LEU A 131 12.39 -2.86 -0.93
N SER A 132 11.85 -1.67 -0.66
CA SER A 132 12.11 -0.95 0.59
C SER A 132 11.54 -1.68 1.80
N SER A 133 10.35 -2.28 1.66
CA SER A 133 9.74 -3.07 2.74
C SER A 133 10.60 -4.28 3.08
N LEU A 134 11.08 -4.98 2.07
CA LEU A 134 11.96 -6.14 2.24
C LEU A 134 13.32 -5.76 2.83
N SER A 135 13.91 -4.64 2.41
CA SER A 135 15.20 -4.20 2.95
C SER A 135 15.11 -3.71 4.40
N MET A 136 13.95 -3.17 4.80
CA MET A 136 13.67 -2.73 6.17
C MET A 136 13.15 -3.85 7.07
N GLY A 137 12.94 -5.06 6.54
CA GLY A 137 12.43 -6.20 7.29
C GLY A 137 10.98 -6.05 7.73
N ILE A 138 10.18 -5.27 6.99
CA ILE A 138 8.77 -5.05 7.31
C ILE A 138 7.92 -6.11 6.60
N PRO A 139 7.09 -6.87 7.34
CA PRO A 139 6.19 -7.85 6.76
C PRO A 139 5.36 -7.27 5.63
N THR A 140 5.30 -7.97 4.50
CA THR A 140 4.55 -7.53 3.32
C THR A 140 3.69 -8.67 2.78
N LEU A 141 2.39 -8.41 2.69
CA LEU A 141 1.40 -9.25 2.01
C LEU A 141 1.32 -8.85 0.54
N TYR A 142 1.58 -9.80 -0.34
CA TYR A 142 1.53 -9.60 -1.79
C TYR A 142 0.25 -10.18 -2.36
N LEU A 143 -0.55 -9.31 -2.95
CA LEU A 143 -1.77 -9.66 -3.66
C LEU A 143 -1.42 -9.79 -5.14
N VAL A 144 -1.63 -10.99 -5.70
CA VAL A 144 -1.33 -11.30 -7.09
C VAL A 144 -2.55 -11.86 -7.81
N ASP A 145 -2.70 -11.48 -9.07
CA ASP A 145 -3.68 -12.10 -9.97
C ASP A 145 -3.36 -13.60 -10.16
N ASP A 146 -4.40 -14.40 -10.39
CA ASP A 146 -4.24 -15.82 -10.73
C ASP A 146 -3.33 -15.96 -11.96
N GLY A 147 -2.30 -16.81 -11.84
CA GLY A 147 -1.30 -17.04 -12.89
C GLY A 147 -0.09 -16.08 -12.89
N GLU A 148 -0.10 -15.00 -12.10
CA GLU A 148 1.03 -14.06 -12.05
C GLU A 148 2.06 -14.40 -10.95
N LEU A 149 1.74 -15.29 -10.00
CA LEU A 149 2.63 -15.63 -8.87
C LEU A 149 4.03 -16.07 -9.33
N GLY A 150 4.11 -16.91 -10.37
CA GLY A 150 5.39 -17.43 -10.87
C GLY A 150 6.32 -16.31 -11.38
N LYS A 151 5.76 -15.27 -12.00
CA LYS A 151 6.51 -14.10 -12.45
C LYS A 151 7.02 -13.29 -11.26
N TRP A 152 6.17 -13.05 -10.27
CA TRP A 152 6.49 -12.27 -9.08
C TRP A 152 7.55 -12.93 -8.20
N GLN A 153 7.41 -14.23 -7.95
CA GLN A 153 8.43 -14.99 -7.25
C GLN A 153 9.75 -14.91 -8.01
N ASN A 154 9.76 -14.98 -9.35
CA ASN A 154 10.99 -14.84 -10.13
C ASN A 154 11.65 -13.45 -10.01
N VAL A 155 10.87 -12.37 -9.99
CA VAL A 155 11.39 -11.00 -9.84
C VAL A 155 12.10 -10.83 -8.49
N TYR A 156 11.51 -11.36 -7.42
CA TYR A 156 12.07 -11.21 -6.07
C TYR A 156 12.92 -12.40 -5.60
N LYS A 157 13.00 -13.50 -6.37
CA LYS A 157 13.77 -14.73 -6.05
C LYS A 157 15.25 -14.43 -5.78
N CYS A 158 15.85 -13.47 -6.49
CA CYS A 158 17.24 -13.08 -6.25
C CYS A 158 17.46 -12.40 -4.90
N LEU A 159 16.43 -11.73 -4.37
CA LEU A 159 16.45 -11.12 -3.04
C LEU A 159 16.15 -12.17 -1.97
N LEU A 160 15.15 -13.02 -2.21
CA LEU A 160 14.76 -14.13 -1.33
C LEU A 160 15.88 -15.18 -1.13
N ARG A 161 16.82 -15.33 -2.08
CA ARG A 161 17.93 -16.28 -2.01
C ARG A 161 19.11 -15.87 -1.10
N LYS A 162 19.20 -14.60 -0.68
CA LYS A 162 20.36 -14.09 0.07
C LYS A 162 20.12 -13.91 1.57
N ASN A 163 18.91 -14.13 2.07
CA ASN A 163 18.57 -13.90 3.48
C ASN A 163 17.71 -15.04 4.00
N GLU A 164 18.22 -15.79 4.97
CA GLU A 164 17.53 -16.93 5.61
C GLU A 164 16.21 -16.51 6.31
N TYR A 165 16.01 -15.20 6.54
CA TYR A 165 14.84 -14.60 7.21
C TYR A 165 13.71 -14.14 6.27
N LEU A 166 13.92 -14.10 4.95
CA LEU A 166 12.93 -13.60 3.99
C LEU A 166 11.64 -14.44 3.82
N PRO A 167 11.62 -15.77 4.02
CA PRO A 167 10.40 -16.56 3.90
C PRO A 167 9.29 -16.16 4.89
N GLU A 168 9.66 -15.59 6.05
CA GLU A 168 8.71 -15.15 7.08
C GLU A 168 8.19 -13.71 6.86
N MET A 169 8.87 -12.92 6.02
CA MET A 169 8.55 -11.51 5.79
C MET A 169 7.72 -11.27 4.51
N CYS A 170 7.55 -12.30 3.68
CA CYS A 170 7.01 -12.19 2.33
C CYS A 170 5.88 -13.22 2.13
N THR A 171 4.64 -12.84 2.44
CA THR A 171 3.49 -13.73 2.26
C THR A 171 2.81 -13.43 0.94
N PHE A 172 2.82 -14.38 0.01
CA PHE A 172 2.07 -14.28 -1.24
C PHE A 172 0.66 -14.86 -1.05
N SER A 173 -0.35 -14.13 -1.50
CA SER A 173 -1.72 -14.62 -1.53
C SER A 173 -2.40 -14.34 -2.87
N TYR A 174 -3.17 -15.32 -3.33
CA TYR A 174 -4.05 -15.19 -4.49
C TYR A 174 -5.35 -14.49 -4.11
N TRP A 175 -6.04 -13.95 -5.12
CA TRP A 175 -7.42 -13.47 -4.99
C TRP A 175 -8.45 -14.58 -4.81
N ASN A 176 -8.09 -15.85 -5.04
CA ASN A 176 -8.89 -17.01 -4.60
C ASN A 176 -8.89 -17.08 -3.06
N LEU A 177 -9.69 -16.19 -2.48
CA LEU A 177 -9.94 -15.94 -1.08
C LEU A 177 -10.82 -17.05 -0.48
N ASP A 178 -10.32 -18.29 -0.44
CA ASP A 178 -10.71 -19.19 0.66
C ASP A 178 -9.98 -18.73 1.94
N ASN A 179 -10.39 -19.23 3.10
CA ASN A 179 -9.97 -18.96 4.50
C ASN A 179 -8.45 -18.86 4.78
N SER A 180 -7.60 -18.98 3.76
CA SER A 180 -6.16 -18.85 3.76
C SER A 180 -5.62 -17.44 4.06
N ILE A 181 -6.28 -16.35 3.64
CA ILE A 181 -5.83 -14.98 3.97
C ILE A 181 -6.00 -14.68 5.48
N LYS A 182 -7.11 -15.14 6.07
CA LYS A 182 -7.37 -14.99 7.52
C LYS A 182 -6.30 -15.62 8.41
N ARG A 183 -5.61 -16.67 7.94
CA ARG A 183 -4.53 -17.35 8.70
C ARG A 183 -3.14 -16.76 8.50
N ARG A 184 -2.99 -15.76 7.62
CA ARG A 184 -1.68 -15.30 7.10
C ARG A 184 -1.34 -13.86 7.44
N ILE A 185 -2.31 -13.10 7.95
CA ILE A 185 -2.13 -11.73 8.45
C ILE A 185 -1.82 -11.72 9.98
N LEU A 186 -1.88 -12.90 10.63
CA LEU A 186 -1.55 -13.13 12.04
C LEU A 186 -0.29 -13.99 12.19
#